data_AF-A0A846B4Q8-F1
#
_entry.id   AF-A0A846B4Q8-F1
#
_cell.length_a   1.000
_cell.length_b   1.000
_cell.length_c   1.000
_cell.angle_alpha   90.00
_cell.angle_beta   90.00
_cell.angle_gamma   90.00
#
_symmetry.space_group_name_H-M   'P 1'
#
loop_
_entity.id
_entity.type
_entity.pdbx_description
1 polymer ?
#
loop_
_entity_poly.entity_id
_entity_poly.type
_entity_poly.pdbx_seq_one_letter_code
_entity_poly.pdbx_strand_id
1 'polypeptide(L)'
;MAHTDNSVGIDLGISTFATLSNGQKIDAPKPLKKRIKKYRKLSKSFSKKTKGSNRYEKVRLRVAKFSFGMLRKHAKLKDTRTDFLHKLSTEIIRENQTIVLEV
;
A
#
# COMPACT_ATOMS: atom_id res chain seq x y z
N MET A 1 18.95 -16.14 -31.75
CA MET A 1 18.63 -15.76 -30.36
C MET A 1 17.63 -16.77 -29.85
N ALA A 2 17.90 -17.46 -28.74
CA ALA A 2 17.00 -18.49 -28.25
C ALA A 2 15.68 -17.83 -27.81
N HIS A 3 14.59 -18.13 -28.51
CA HIS A 3 13.25 -17.81 -28.04
C HIS A 3 12.97 -18.74 -26.86
N THR A 4 12.99 -18.21 -25.64
CA THR A 4 12.52 -18.92 -24.46
C THR A 4 10.99 -18.82 -24.46
N ASP A 5 10.28 -19.92 -24.70
CA ASP A 5 8.82 -20.04 -24.58
C ASP A 5 8.37 -19.98 -23.11
N ASN A 6 8.83 -18.98 -22.37
CA ASN A 6 8.47 -18.82 -20.97
C ASN A 6 6.99 -18.44 -20.87
N SER A 7 6.27 -19.24 -20.08
CA SER A 7 4.89 -18.99 -19.71
C SER A 7 4.79 -18.83 -18.20
N VAL A 8 3.95 -17.89 -17.75
CA VAL A 8 3.70 -17.69 -16.32
C VAL A 8 2.20 -17.59 -16.06
N GLY A 9 1.74 -18.36 -15.08
CA GLY A 9 0.41 -18.21 -14.49
C GLY A 9 0.45 -17.19 -13.37
N ILE A 10 -0.57 -16.36 -13.24
CA ILE A 10 -0.68 -15.31 -12.23
C ILE A 10 -2.01 -15.48 -11.51
N ASP A 11 -1.94 -15.79 -10.22
CA ASP A 11 -3.09 -15.81 -9.30
C ASP A 11 -3.11 -14.51 -8.49
N LEU A 12 -4.19 -13.74 -8.57
CA LEU A 12 -4.34 -12.45 -7.91
C LEU A 12 -5.07 -12.59 -6.56
N GLY A 13 -4.51 -12.00 -5.50
CA GLY A 13 -5.03 -12.16 -4.14
C GLY A 13 -5.20 -10.86 -3.35
N ILE A 14 -5.94 -10.96 -2.22
CA ILE A 14 -6.13 -9.86 -1.27
C ILE A 14 -4.98 -9.79 -0.25
N SER A 15 -4.48 -10.94 0.19
CA SER A 15 -3.41 -11.06 1.18
C SER A 15 -2.04 -10.72 0.56
N THR A 16 -1.75 -11.41 -0.54
CA THR A 16 -0.61 -11.25 -1.46
C THR A 16 -1.16 -10.75 -2.78
N PHE A 17 -0.50 -9.77 -3.40
CA PHE A 17 -1.02 -9.11 -4.59
C PHE A 17 -1.08 -10.04 -5.80
N ALA A 18 0.01 -10.78 -6.04
CA ALA A 18 0.06 -11.79 -7.08
C ALA A 18 0.94 -12.97 -6.64
N THR A 19 0.54 -14.19 -6.97
CA THR A 19 1.37 -15.39 -6.88
C THR A 19 1.61 -15.90 -8.30
N LEU A 20 2.87 -16.01 -8.68
CA LEU A 20 3.26 -16.54 -9.99
C LEU A 20 3.37 -18.07 -9.92
N SER A 21 3.13 -18.75 -11.05
CA SER A 21 3.25 -20.22 -11.16
C SER A 21 4.67 -20.73 -10.90
N ASN A 22 5.68 -19.87 -11.00
CA ASN A 22 7.07 -20.14 -10.62
C ASN A 22 7.32 -20.09 -9.10
N GLY A 23 6.29 -19.85 -8.28
CA GLY A 23 6.35 -19.79 -6.82
C GLY A 23 6.65 -18.40 -6.25
N GLN A 24 6.94 -17.40 -7.09
CA GLN A 24 7.19 -16.03 -6.64
C GLN A 24 5.91 -15.39 -6.10
N LYS A 25 6.02 -14.77 -4.93
CA LYS A 25 4.93 -14.01 -4.29
C LYS A 25 5.24 -12.53 -4.32
N ILE A 26 4.32 -11.75 -4.87
CA ILE A 26 4.44 -10.31 -5.02
C ILE A 26 3.48 -9.65 -4.05
N ASP A 27 4.01 -8.77 -3.19
CA ASP A 27 3.22 -7.99 -2.24
C ASP A 27 2.96 -6.57 -2.76
N ALA A 28 1.72 -6.11 -2.63
CA ALA A 28 1.39 -4.72 -2.91
C ALA A 28 2.05 -3.78 -1.88
N PRO A 29 2.48 -2.58 -2.30
CA PRO A 29 2.97 -1.56 -1.38
C PRO A 29 1.88 -1.17 -0.36
N LYS A 30 2.22 -1.20 0.94
CA LYS A 30 1.32 -0.88 2.06
C LYS A 30 1.74 0.42 2.79
N PRO A 31 1.88 1.58 2.11
CA PRO A 31 2.48 2.80 2.67
C PRO A 31 1.71 3.43 3.83
N LEU A 32 0.41 3.10 3.98
CA LEU A 32 -0.47 3.67 5.00
C LEU A 32 -0.49 2.89 6.31
N LYS A 33 -0.10 1.60 6.31
CA LYS A 33 -0.32 0.68 7.44
C LYS A 33 0.24 1.23 8.76
N LYS A 34 1.50 1.69 8.75
CA LYS A 34 2.16 2.29 9.92
C LYS A 34 1.50 3.60 10.36
N ARG A 35 1.02 4.41 9.41
CA ARG A 35 0.41 5.72 9.68
C ARG A 35 -0.98 5.59 10.29
N ILE A 36 -1.81 4.69 9.77
CA ILE A 36 -3.13 4.38 10.32
C ILE A 36 -3.00 3.89 11.76
N LYS A 37 -2.03 3.01 12.04
CA LYS A 37 -1.74 2.54 13.42
C LYS A 37 -1.41 3.70 14.36
N LYS A 38 -0.59 4.65 13.91
CA LYS A 38 -0.23 5.86 14.69
C LYS A 38 -1.41 6.80 14.88
N TYR A 39 -2.21 7.04 13.83
CA TYR A 39 -3.44 7.82 13.92
C TYR A 39 -4.40 7.24 14.95
N ARG A 40 -4.66 5.92 14.91
CA ARG A 40 -5.53 5.24 15.85
C ARG A 40 -5.07 5.42 17.30
N LYS A 41 -3.76 5.32 17.56
CA LYS A 41 -3.18 5.58 18.89
C LYS A 41 -3.40 7.03 19.34
N LEU A 42 -3.18 7.99 18.45
CA LEU A 42 -3.37 9.42 18.76
C LEU A 42 -4.85 9.73 19.02
N SER A 43 -5.76 9.21 18.20
CA SER A 43 -7.21 9.39 18.35
C SER A 43 -7.71 8.77 19.66
N LYS A 44 -7.29 7.54 20.00
CA LYS A 44 -7.61 6.92 21.29
C LYS A 44 -7.06 7.68 22.50
N SER A 45 -5.90 8.32 22.36
CA SER A 45 -5.34 9.17 23.42
C SER A 45 -6.14 10.46 23.57
N PHE A 46 -6.58 11.05 22.46
CA PHE A 46 -7.36 12.28 22.40
C PHE A 46 -8.76 12.09 23.01
N SER A 47 -9.45 10.99 22.71
CA SER A 47 -10.79 10.72 23.25
C SER A 47 -10.83 10.61 24.77
N LYS A 48 -9.70 10.29 25.40
CA LYS A 48 -9.55 10.24 26.87
C LYS A 48 -9.21 11.58 27.52
N LYS A 49 -9.07 12.68 26.75
CA LYS A 49 -8.68 13.99 27.30
C LYS A 49 -9.90 14.83 27.66
N THR A 50 -9.84 15.46 28.82
CA THR A 50 -10.84 16.43 29.28
C THR A 50 -10.84 17.66 28.37
N LYS A 51 -11.97 17.91 27.71
CA LYS A 51 -12.19 19.09 26.87
C LYS A 51 -11.92 20.37 27.68
N GLY A 52 -11.26 21.35 27.06
CA GLY A 52 -10.91 22.62 27.71
C GLY A 52 -9.58 22.63 28.46
N SER A 53 -8.96 21.47 28.72
CA SER A 53 -7.63 21.43 29.36
C SER A 53 -6.51 21.83 28.39
N ASN A 54 -5.43 22.43 28.92
CA ASN A 54 -4.22 22.73 28.13
C ASN A 54 -3.62 21.48 27.43
N ARG A 55 -3.76 20.30 28.05
CA ARG A 55 -3.31 19.03 27.49
C ARG A 55 -4.22 18.56 26.35
N TYR A 56 -5.53 18.80 26.43
CA TYR A 56 -6.47 18.52 25.34
C TYR A 56 -6.08 19.31 24.10
N GLU A 57 -5.80 20.60 24.24
CA GLU A 57 -5.47 21.45 23.10
C GLU A 57 -4.18 21.00 22.39
N LYS A 58 -3.14 20.68 23.16
CA LYS A 58 -1.88 20.13 22.63
C LYS A 58 -2.10 18.84 21.83
N VAL A 59 -2.97 17.95 22.29
CA VAL A 59 -3.26 16.69 21.60
C VAL A 59 -4.15 16.92 20.37
N ARG A 60 -5.13 17.83 20.45
CA ARG A 60 -6.01 18.23 19.33
C ARG A 60 -5.20 18.68 18.12
N LEU A 61 -4.27 19.62 18.33
CA LEU A 61 -3.39 20.13 17.28
C LEU A 61 -2.51 19.02 16.68
N ARG A 62 -2.04 18.08 17.51
CA ARG A 62 -1.24 16.93 17.05
C ARG A 62 -2.05 16.00 16.15
N VAL A 63 -3.30 15.70 16.53
CA VAL A 63 -4.23 14.89 15.71
C VAL A 63 -4.51 15.60 14.39
N ALA A 64 -4.85 16.89 14.42
CA ALA A 64 -5.14 17.67 13.22
C ALA A 64 -3.96 17.70 12.24
N LYS A 65 -2.74 18.01 12.72
CA LYS A 65 -1.51 17.97 11.90
C LYS A 65 -1.27 16.59 11.30
N PHE A 66 -1.50 15.53 12.07
CA PHE A 66 -1.31 14.16 11.58
C PHE A 66 -2.33 13.79 10.50
N SER A 67 -3.62 14.10 10.71
CA SER A 67 -4.69 13.86 9.74
C SER A 67 -4.43 14.58 8.42
N PHE A 68 -4.02 15.85 8.49
CA PHE A 68 -3.69 16.63 7.30
C PHE A 68 -2.49 16.05 6.53
N GLY A 69 -1.45 15.63 7.24
CA GLY A 69 -0.31 14.93 6.63
C GLY A 69 -0.67 13.58 6.02
N MET A 70 -1.69 12.88 6.55
CA MET A 70 -2.22 11.64 5.97
C MET A 70 -2.96 11.90 4.66
N LEU A 71 -3.81 12.94 4.62
CA LEU A 71 -4.55 13.33 3.40
C LEU A 71 -3.60 13.63 2.23
N ARG A 72 -2.53 14.40 2.48
CA ARG A 72 -1.50 14.69 1.47
C ARG A 72 -0.83 13.43 0.92
N LYS A 73 -0.67 12.41 1.76
CA LYS A 73 -0.08 11.13 1.35
C LYS A 73 -1.08 10.23 0.66
N HIS A 74 -2.37 10.34 0.97
CA HIS A 74 -3.42 9.67 0.23
C HIS A 74 -3.45 10.12 -1.23
N ALA A 75 -3.25 11.41 -1.50
CA ALA A 75 -3.11 11.91 -2.86
C ALA A 75 -1.99 11.21 -3.65
N LYS A 76 -0.84 10.95 -3.01
CA LYS A 76 0.30 10.23 -3.62
C LYS A 76 0.13 8.71 -3.72
N LEU A 77 -0.96 8.14 -3.19
CA LEU A 77 -1.19 6.69 -3.28
C LEU A 77 -1.47 6.25 -4.70
N LYS A 78 -2.17 7.08 -5.47
CA LYS A 78 -2.46 6.79 -6.88
C LYS A 78 -1.14 6.59 -7.62
N ASP A 79 -0.24 7.57 -7.52
CA ASP A 79 1.08 7.50 -8.15
C ASP A 79 1.89 6.29 -7.70
N THR A 80 1.88 5.97 -6.39
CA THR A 80 2.59 4.79 -5.85
C THR A 80 2.03 3.48 -6.42
N ARG A 81 0.70 3.37 -6.56
CA ARG A 81 0.05 2.19 -7.11
C ARG A 81 0.33 2.08 -8.61
N THR A 82 0.21 3.18 -9.34
CA THR A 82 0.48 3.25 -10.77
C THR A 82 1.93 2.89 -11.08
N ASP A 83 2.90 3.45 -10.35
CA ASP A 83 4.32 3.10 -10.47
C ASP A 83 4.59 1.60 -10.21
N PHE A 84 4.01 1.06 -9.14
CA PHE A 84 4.10 -0.37 -8.82
C PHE A 84 3.55 -1.25 -9.95
N LEU A 85 2.35 -0.94 -10.46
CA LEU A 85 1.73 -1.71 -11.53
C LEU A 85 2.55 -1.65 -12.83
N HIS A 86 3.03 -0.47 -13.23
CA HIS A 86 3.83 -0.33 -14.44
C HIS A 86 5.15 -1.08 -14.38
N LYS A 87 5.86 -1.00 -13.24
CA LYS A 87 7.11 -1.73 -13.05
C LYS A 87 6.88 -3.24 -13.13
N LEU A 88 5.88 -3.72 -12.40
CA LEU A 88 5.56 -5.14 -12.35
C LEU A 88 5.10 -5.68 -13.70
N SER A 89 4.21 -4.97 -14.40
CA SER A 89 3.77 -5.39 -15.74
C SER A 89 4.93 -5.42 -16.73
N THR A 90 5.84 -4.45 -16.66
CA THR A 90 7.00 -4.37 -17.55
C THR A 90 7.97 -5.53 -17.30
N GLU A 91 8.21 -5.87 -16.04
CA GLU A 91 9.02 -7.03 -15.64
C GLU A 91 8.43 -8.33 -16.17
N ILE A 92 7.15 -8.60 -15.89
CA ILE A 92 6.46 -9.83 -16.29
C ILE A 92 6.44 -9.99 -17.82
N ILE A 93 6.13 -8.92 -18.57
CA ILE A 93 6.06 -8.97 -20.04
C ILE A 93 7.43 -9.19 -20.67
N ARG A 94 8.51 -8.66 -20.07
CA ARG A 94 9.87 -8.84 -20.62
C ARG A 94 10.40 -10.26 -20.44
N GLU A 95 9.96 -10.94 -19.39
CA GLU A 95 10.48 -12.26 -19.01
C GLU A 95 9.65 -13.44 -19.54
N ASN A 96 8.43 -13.18 -20.03
CA ASN A 96 7.46 -14.21 -20.42
C ASN A 96 6.82 -13.90 -21.77
N GLN A 97 6.72 -14.91 -22.63
CA GLN A 97 6.03 -14.83 -23.93
C GLN A 97 4.53 -15.10 -23.81
N THR A 98 4.14 -15.88 -22.80
CA THR A 98 2.72 -16.19 -22.51
C THR A 98 2.39 -15.87 -21.06
N ILE A 99 1.27 -15.19 -20.84
CA ILE A 99 0.77 -14.85 -19.50
C ILE A 99 -0.64 -15.40 -19.35
N VAL A 100 -0.86 -16.23 -18.33
CA VAL A 100 -2.18 -16.74 -17.96
C VAL A 100 -2.60 -16.06 -16.67
N LEU A 101 -3.82 -15.51 -16.64
CA LEU A 101 -4.37 -14.80 -15.48
C LEU A 101 -5.52 -15.61 -14.87
N GLU A 102 -5.46 -15.80 -13.56
CA GLU A 102 -6.52 -16.35 -12.72
C GLU A 102 -6.91 -15.29 -11.68
N VAL A 103 -8.21 -15.11 -11.46
CA VAL A 103 -8.79 -14.04 -10.61
C VAL A 103 -9.71 -14.65 -9.56
#